data_AF-A0A967CWA7-F1
#
_entry.id   AF-A0A967CWA7-F1
#
_cell.length_a   1.000
_cell.length_b   1.000
_cell.length_c   1.000
_cell.angle_alpha   90.00
_cell.angle_beta   90.00
_cell.angle_gamma   90.00
#
_symmetry.space_group_name_H-M   'P 1'
#
loop_
_entity.id
_entity.type
_entity.pdbx_description
1 polymer ?
#
loop_
_entity_poly.entity_id
_entity_poly.type
_entity_poly.pdbx_seq_one_letter_code
_entity_poly.pdbx_strand_id
1 'polypeptide(L)'
;MDGVEPAQAAADNGDVELSGGGRLRSGGCSPPVAIEEWKSVMKFFAVLAIAAVSAAGPAGAQSAIQAGLWETNDRTTMEGVQPMPATSRQVCLKESEAQLERLLFPSPEEMTQHGCKYEGGVKKPGVLQSSLSCPPTAEVAGVDATAEITFTQTSYEGLGQIVAKDKAGTTIKGSSTLSGKRIGDCPS
;
A
#
# COMPACT_ATOMS: atom_id res chain seq x y z
N MET A 1 -13.62 -35.87 -41.68
CA MET A 1 -13.04 -37.12 -41.15
C MET A 1 -12.09 -36.69 -40.06
N ASP A 2 -12.69 -36.34 -38.92
CA ASP A 2 -12.58 -37.12 -37.66
C ASP A 2 -11.40 -36.54 -36.87
N GLY A 3 -11.56 -35.91 -35.71
CA GLY A 3 -12.55 -36.13 -34.67
C GLY A 3 -11.80 -36.39 -33.36
N VAL A 4 -12.43 -35.98 -32.24
CA VAL A 4 -12.17 -36.40 -30.85
C VAL A 4 -10.94 -35.76 -30.16
N GLU A 5 -10.97 -35.28 -28.92
CA GLU A 5 -11.97 -34.81 -27.93
C GLU A 5 -11.13 -34.36 -26.70
N PRO A 6 -11.55 -33.34 -25.92
CA PRO A 6 -10.81 -32.86 -24.76
C PRO A 6 -11.11 -33.68 -23.48
N ALA A 7 -10.10 -33.89 -22.64
CA ALA A 7 -10.29 -34.48 -21.32
C ALA A 7 -10.84 -33.43 -20.32
N GLN A 8 -12.13 -33.53 -20.04
CA GLN A 8 -12.77 -32.98 -18.85
C GLN A 8 -12.54 -33.92 -17.65
N ALA A 9 -12.29 -33.35 -16.48
CA ALA A 9 -12.52 -34.02 -15.20
C ALA A 9 -13.49 -33.16 -14.39
N ALA A 10 -14.56 -33.79 -13.91
CA ALA A 10 -15.70 -33.19 -13.24
C ALA A 10 -15.90 -33.80 -11.84
N ALA A 11 -16.60 -33.02 -10.99
CA ALA A 11 -17.32 -33.38 -9.76
C ALA A 11 -16.45 -33.82 -8.54
N ASP A 12 -16.82 -33.59 -7.28
CA ASP A 12 -18.15 -33.62 -6.69
C ASP A 12 -18.24 -32.86 -5.34
N ASN A 13 -19.50 -32.57 -5.00
CA ASN A 13 -20.10 -31.82 -3.92
C ASN A 13 -19.77 -32.24 -2.48
N GLY A 14 -19.81 -31.26 -1.58
CA GLY A 14 -20.00 -31.46 -0.14
C GLY A 14 -21.05 -30.47 0.37
N ASP A 15 -22.23 -31.00 0.62
CA ASP A 15 -23.48 -30.32 0.98
C ASP A 15 -23.59 -29.95 2.47
N VAL A 16 -24.69 -29.31 2.80
CA VAL A 16 -25.03 -28.47 3.95
C VAL A 16 -25.75 -29.23 5.08
N GLU A 17 -25.66 -28.64 6.28
CA GLU A 17 -26.51 -28.77 7.49
C GLU A 17 -26.75 -30.13 8.17
N LEU A 18 -26.73 -30.10 9.51
CA LEU A 18 -27.84 -30.60 10.35
C LEU A 18 -27.81 -29.99 11.77
N SER A 19 -28.74 -29.06 11.97
CA SER A 19 -29.66 -28.86 13.11
C SER A 19 -29.44 -29.55 14.49
N GLY A 20 -29.66 -28.76 15.55
CA GLY A 20 -30.04 -29.19 16.91
C GLY A 20 -29.67 -28.12 17.96
N GLY A 21 -30.54 -27.40 18.67
CA GLY A 21 -31.90 -27.72 19.13
C GLY A 21 -31.86 -28.08 20.62
N GLY A 22 -31.82 -27.10 21.53
CA GLY A 22 -31.81 -27.37 22.98
C GLY A 22 -32.11 -26.13 23.84
N ARG A 23 -33.36 -26.01 24.27
CA ARG A 23 -33.91 -25.02 25.23
C ARG A 23 -33.94 -25.66 26.64
N LEU A 24 -34.04 -24.82 27.68
CA LEU A 24 -34.23 -25.05 29.14
C LEU A 24 -32.95 -24.72 29.93
N ARG A 25 -32.95 -23.93 31.01
CA ARG A 25 -33.90 -23.92 32.13
C ARG A 25 -33.75 -22.63 32.97
N SER A 26 -34.89 -22.15 33.45
CA SER A 26 -35.04 -21.17 34.52
C SER A 26 -34.72 -21.76 35.90
N GLY A 27 -34.30 -20.89 36.82
CA GLY A 27 -34.22 -21.12 38.27
C GLY A 27 -32.96 -20.46 38.82
N GLY A 28 -32.96 -19.58 39.81
CA GLY A 28 -33.94 -19.25 40.83
C GLY A 28 -33.19 -19.06 42.14
N CYS A 29 -33.55 -18.00 42.88
CA CYS A 29 -33.41 -17.81 44.33
C CYS A 29 -32.02 -17.49 44.95
N SER A 30 -32.06 -16.37 45.69
CA SER A 30 -31.11 -15.73 46.62
C SER A 30 -30.83 -16.53 47.93
N PRO A 31 -30.38 -15.90 49.05
CA PRO A 31 -29.06 -15.36 49.49
C PRO A 31 -28.59 -16.15 50.78
N PRO A 32 -27.86 -15.67 51.85
CA PRO A 32 -27.24 -14.37 52.21
C PRO A 32 -25.84 -14.44 52.93
N VAL A 33 -25.41 -13.30 53.50
CA VAL A 33 -24.41 -13.08 54.58
C VAL A 33 -22.96 -12.95 54.09
N ALA A 34 -22.24 -11.84 54.28
CA ALA A 34 -22.00 -11.17 55.56
C ALA A 34 -22.00 -9.63 55.50
N ILE A 35 -22.50 -9.07 56.60
CA ILE A 35 -22.49 -7.67 57.00
C ILE A 35 -21.28 -7.47 57.91
N GLU A 36 -20.47 -6.46 57.65
CA GLU A 36 -19.74 -5.64 58.64
C GLU A 36 -19.32 -4.35 57.88
N GLU A 37 -20.07 -3.23 57.97
CA GLU A 37 -19.95 -2.18 59.01
C GLU A 37 -18.49 -2.07 59.43
N TRP A 38 -17.70 -1.06 59.04
CA TRP A 38 -17.55 0.19 59.81
C TRP A 38 -17.56 1.44 58.92
N LYS A 39 -18.43 2.39 59.31
CA LYS A 39 -18.44 3.78 58.86
C LYS A 39 -17.18 4.53 59.32
N SER A 40 -16.72 5.45 58.48
CA SER A 40 -16.63 6.90 58.80
C SER A 40 -15.28 7.57 58.50
N VAL A 41 -15.40 8.79 57.95
CA VAL A 41 -14.45 9.92 57.89
C VAL A 41 -13.25 9.75 56.96
N MET A 42 -13.33 10.18 55.70
CA MET A 42 -13.18 11.57 55.22
C MET A 42 -11.77 12.17 55.42
N LYS A 43 -11.17 12.55 54.29
CA LYS A 43 -9.98 13.39 54.08
C LYS A 43 -8.63 12.77 54.46
N PHE A 44 -7.92 12.28 53.45
CA PHE A 44 -6.56 12.77 53.20
C PHE A 44 -6.31 12.83 51.67
N PHE A 45 -5.84 13.99 51.24
CA PHE A 45 -5.33 14.25 49.91
C PHE A 45 -4.09 13.39 49.65
N ALA A 46 -4.03 12.75 48.49
CA ALA A 46 -2.77 12.47 47.80
C ALA A 46 -3.06 12.26 46.31
N VAL A 47 -2.88 13.35 45.57
CA VAL A 47 -2.76 13.39 44.12
C VAL A 47 -1.61 12.47 43.71
N LEU A 48 -1.91 11.35 43.06
CA LEU A 48 -0.94 10.57 42.25
C LEU A 48 -1.70 9.55 41.42
N ALA A 49 -2.10 9.96 40.21
CA ALA A 49 -2.32 9.05 39.10
C ALA A 49 -1.73 9.72 37.86
N ILE A 50 -0.49 9.35 37.58
CA ILE A 50 0.19 9.60 36.31
C ILE A 50 -0.61 8.83 35.26
N ALA A 51 -1.57 9.48 34.63
CA ALA A 51 -2.12 9.01 33.37
C ALA A 51 -1.09 9.36 32.29
N ALA A 52 -0.07 8.51 32.15
CA ALA A 52 0.73 8.47 30.94
C ALA A 52 -0.24 8.15 29.80
N VAL A 53 -0.59 9.15 29.01
CA VAL A 53 -1.33 8.99 27.77
C VAL A 53 -0.43 8.17 26.86
N SER A 54 -0.64 6.86 26.85
CA SER A 54 -0.14 5.96 25.81
C SER A 54 -0.89 6.29 24.52
N ALA A 55 -0.55 7.42 23.90
CA ALA A 55 -0.79 7.62 22.48
C ALA A 55 0.22 6.73 21.73
N ALA A 56 0.00 5.41 21.79
CA ALA A 56 0.44 4.52 20.74
C ALA A 56 -0.49 4.77 19.54
N GLY A 57 -0.28 5.92 18.90
CA GLY A 57 -0.74 6.08 17.53
C GLY A 57 -0.03 5.02 16.70
N PRO A 58 -0.70 4.34 15.76
CA PRO A 58 0.02 3.49 14.84
C PRO A 58 1.10 4.35 14.17
N ALA A 59 2.36 4.01 14.40
CA ALA A 59 3.49 4.47 13.61
C ALA A 59 3.40 3.78 12.23
N GLY A 60 2.35 4.10 11.48
CA GLY A 60 2.06 3.62 10.16
C GLY A 60 1.97 4.80 9.21
N ALA A 61 2.89 4.84 8.25
CA ALA A 61 2.74 5.52 6.96
C ALA A 61 2.45 7.04 7.00
N GLN A 62 3.48 7.84 7.30
CA GLN A 62 3.59 9.21 6.74
C GLN A 62 3.96 9.18 5.24
N SER A 63 3.38 8.24 4.49
CA SER A 63 3.42 8.16 3.01
C SER A 63 2.11 8.63 2.36
N ALA A 64 1.14 9.07 3.17
CA ALA A 64 -0.17 9.45 2.71
C ALA A 64 -0.12 10.82 2.01
N ILE A 65 -0.19 10.80 0.69
CA ILE A 65 -0.56 11.96 -0.12
C ILE A 65 -2.09 12.11 -0.10
N GLN A 66 -2.63 13.24 -0.54
CA GLN A 66 -4.09 13.42 -0.60
C GLN A 66 -4.70 12.67 -1.78
N ALA A 67 -5.89 12.11 -1.57
CA ALA A 67 -6.75 11.63 -2.65
C ALA A 67 -7.20 12.79 -3.57
N GLY A 68 -7.61 12.45 -4.78
CA GLY A 68 -8.11 13.39 -5.78
C GLY A 68 -7.44 13.22 -7.13
N LEU A 69 -7.62 14.22 -7.99
CA LEU A 69 -7.02 14.28 -9.31
C LEU A 69 -5.61 14.86 -9.20
N TRP A 70 -4.64 14.13 -9.74
CA TRP A 70 -3.23 14.51 -9.78
C TRP A 70 -2.77 14.69 -11.22
N GLU A 71 -1.96 15.72 -11.46
CA GLU A 71 -1.14 15.82 -12.66
C GLU A 71 0.26 15.33 -12.31
N THR A 72 0.76 14.35 -13.06
CA THR A 72 2.09 13.78 -12.89
C THR A 72 2.89 14.01 -14.16
N ASN A 73 4.15 14.43 -14.00
CA ASN A 73 5.09 14.66 -15.09
C ASN A 73 6.32 13.77 -14.91
N ASP A 74 6.73 13.13 -16.00
CA ASP A 74 7.97 12.36 -16.11
C ASP A 74 8.80 12.89 -17.28
N ARG A 75 10.09 13.07 -17.02
CA ARG A 75 11.07 13.35 -18.07
C ARG A 75 12.26 12.43 -17.92
N THR A 76 12.27 11.39 -18.75
CA THR A 76 13.35 10.42 -18.80
C THR A 76 14.38 10.76 -19.90
N THR A 77 15.66 10.61 -19.56
CA THR A 77 16.81 10.70 -20.46
C THR A 77 17.60 9.40 -20.41
N MET A 78 18.12 8.96 -21.55
CA MET A 78 18.92 7.73 -21.68
C MET A 78 20.17 8.03 -22.50
N GLU A 79 21.31 7.46 -22.11
CA GLU A 79 22.58 7.61 -22.83
C GLU A 79 22.47 7.07 -24.26
N GLY A 80 22.92 7.86 -25.23
CA GLY A 80 22.92 7.46 -26.64
C GLY A 80 21.54 7.44 -27.31
N VAL A 81 20.47 7.85 -26.62
CA VAL A 81 19.11 7.96 -27.16
C VAL A 81 18.71 9.43 -27.22
N GLN A 82 17.95 9.84 -28.24
CA GLN A 82 17.38 11.19 -28.26
C GLN A 82 16.50 11.41 -27.01
N PRO A 83 16.55 12.61 -26.38
CA PRO A 83 15.73 12.91 -25.23
C PRO A 83 14.25 12.64 -25.53
N MET A 84 13.62 11.79 -24.74
CA MET A 84 12.19 11.56 -24.87
C MET A 84 11.44 12.83 -24.46
N PRO A 85 10.31 13.15 -25.14
CA PRO A 85 9.49 14.27 -24.72
C PRO A 85 9.01 14.04 -23.29
N ALA A 86 8.92 15.11 -22.50
CA ALA A 86 8.30 15.03 -21.18
C ALA A 86 6.86 14.55 -21.34
N THR A 87 6.47 13.57 -20.53
CA THR A 87 5.11 13.04 -20.51
C THR A 87 4.38 13.64 -19.32
N SER A 88 3.14 14.08 -19.55
CA SER A 88 2.23 14.54 -18.52
C SER A 88 0.96 13.71 -18.57
N ARG A 89 0.48 13.25 -17.42
CA ARG A 89 -0.75 12.47 -17.32
C ARG A 89 -1.54 12.88 -16.08
N GLN A 90 -2.85 12.71 -16.16
CA GLN A 90 -3.74 12.89 -15.03
C GLN A 90 -4.11 11.53 -14.43
N VAL A 91 -4.00 11.40 -13.11
CA VAL A 91 -4.30 10.18 -12.36
C VAL A 91 -5.31 10.51 -11.28
N CYS A 92 -6.42 9.79 -11.26
CA CYS A 92 -7.36 9.85 -10.15
C CYS A 92 -6.91 8.87 -9.06
N LEU A 93 -6.74 9.39 -7.85
CA LEU A 93 -6.33 8.63 -6.68
C LEU A 93 -7.49 8.58 -5.68
N LYS A 94 -7.98 7.37 -5.38
CA LYS A 94 -8.99 7.17 -4.33
C LYS A 94 -8.35 7.25 -2.95
N GLU A 95 -9.15 7.48 -1.91
CA GLU A 95 -8.65 7.54 -0.53
C GLU A 95 -7.90 6.27 -0.10
N SER A 96 -8.43 5.09 -0.45
CA SER A 96 -7.76 3.81 -0.14
C SER A 96 -6.44 3.61 -0.88
N GLU A 97 -6.19 4.40 -1.93
CA GLU A 97 -5.03 4.32 -2.80
C GLU A 97 -4.08 5.51 -2.60
N ALA A 98 -4.32 6.35 -1.58
CA ALA A 98 -3.66 7.63 -1.36
C ALA A 98 -2.20 7.50 -0.87
N GLN A 99 -1.38 6.81 -1.66
CA GLN A 99 0.02 6.50 -1.44
C GLN A 99 0.82 6.99 -2.65
N LEU A 100 1.96 7.61 -2.40
CA LEU A 100 2.79 8.20 -3.44
C LEU A 100 3.22 7.16 -4.50
N GLU A 101 3.50 5.94 -4.07
CA GLU A 101 3.87 4.81 -4.91
C GLU A 101 2.88 4.55 -6.06
N ARG A 102 1.57 4.79 -5.84
CA ARG A 102 0.52 4.59 -6.85
C ARG A 102 0.58 5.60 -8.00
N LEU A 103 1.17 6.78 -7.78
CA LEU A 103 1.37 7.79 -8.82
C LEU A 103 2.62 7.52 -9.66
N LEU A 104 3.59 6.79 -9.10
CA LEU A 104 4.93 6.62 -9.65
C LEU A 104 5.15 5.26 -10.30
N PHE A 105 4.57 4.21 -9.72
CA PHE A 105 4.79 2.83 -10.12
C PHE A 105 3.49 2.17 -10.58
N PRO A 106 3.57 1.12 -11.42
CA PRO A 106 2.42 0.27 -11.74
C PRO A 106 1.80 -0.36 -10.48
N SER A 107 0.63 -0.98 -10.64
CA SER A 107 0.05 -1.78 -9.55
C SER A 107 0.98 -2.93 -9.12
N PRO A 108 0.92 -3.35 -7.85
CA PRO A 108 1.66 -4.53 -7.39
C PRO A 108 1.35 -5.77 -8.21
N GLU A 109 0.11 -5.90 -8.70
CA GLU A 109 -0.34 -7.00 -9.55
C GLU A 109 0.36 -6.95 -10.92
N GLU A 110 0.40 -5.79 -11.58
CA GLU A 110 1.15 -5.59 -12.83
C GLU A 110 2.66 -5.82 -12.64
N MET A 111 3.24 -5.29 -11.56
CA MET A 111 4.65 -5.51 -11.24
C MET A 111 4.95 -7.01 -11.08
N THR A 112 4.09 -7.74 -10.37
CA THR A 112 4.23 -9.19 -10.17
C THR A 112 4.10 -9.95 -11.49
N GLN A 113 3.15 -9.56 -12.35
CA GLN A 113 2.96 -10.16 -13.67
C GLN A 113 4.22 -10.03 -14.55
N HIS A 114 4.95 -8.92 -14.43
CA HIS A 114 6.20 -8.69 -15.15
C HIS A 114 7.45 -9.21 -14.40
N GLY A 115 7.28 -9.88 -13.26
CA GLY A 115 8.39 -10.37 -12.44
C GLY A 115 9.24 -9.26 -11.82
N CYS A 116 8.72 -8.04 -11.77
CA CYS A 116 9.39 -6.89 -11.18
C CYS A 116 9.41 -7.00 -9.65
N LYS A 117 10.56 -6.67 -9.07
CA LYS A 117 10.76 -6.58 -7.62
C LYS A 117 10.81 -5.13 -7.21
N TYR A 118 9.96 -4.75 -6.26
CA TYR A 118 9.97 -3.44 -5.65
C TYR A 118 10.52 -3.53 -4.22
N GLU A 119 11.43 -2.63 -3.89
CA GLU A 119 11.96 -2.47 -2.54
C GLU A 119 11.96 -0.99 -2.16
N GLY A 120 11.77 -0.70 -0.88
CA GLY A 120 11.81 0.65 -0.33
C GLY A 120 10.47 1.15 0.18
N GLY A 121 10.32 2.47 0.23
CA GLY A 121 9.19 3.17 0.82
C GLY A 121 9.63 4.47 1.49
N VAL A 122 8.75 5.02 2.35
CA VAL A 122 9.04 6.26 3.07
C VAL A 122 10.10 6.04 4.13
N LYS A 123 11.24 6.71 3.95
CA LYS A 123 12.38 6.64 4.87
C LYS A 123 12.23 7.59 6.05
N LYS A 124 11.68 8.77 5.77
CA LYS A 124 11.40 9.83 6.72
C LYS A 124 10.22 10.67 6.21
N PRO A 125 9.58 11.48 7.06
CA PRO A 125 8.41 12.27 6.65
C PRO A 125 8.72 13.08 5.39
N GLY A 126 7.89 12.93 4.36
CA GLY A 126 8.05 13.65 3.09
C GLY A 126 9.23 13.21 2.22
N VAL A 127 9.89 12.07 2.50
CA VAL A 127 10.92 11.50 1.61
C VAL A 127 10.71 10.01 1.39
N LEU A 128 10.50 9.64 0.13
CA LEU A 128 10.39 8.28 -0.37
C LEU A 128 11.70 7.89 -1.07
N GLN A 129 12.26 6.74 -0.70
CA GLN A 129 13.36 6.11 -1.43
C GLN A 129 12.95 4.70 -1.82
N SER A 130 13.11 4.38 -3.10
CA SER A 130 12.70 3.09 -3.64
C SER A 130 13.63 2.59 -4.73
N SER A 131 13.57 1.29 -4.98
CA SER A 131 14.20 0.61 -6.08
C SER A 131 13.25 -0.39 -6.71
N LEU A 132 13.25 -0.43 -8.04
CA LEU A 132 12.45 -1.34 -8.86
C LEU A 132 13.41 -2.10 -9.78
N SER A 133 13.32 -3.42 -9.79
CA SER A 133 14.12 -4.28 -10.68
C SER A 133 13.19 -5.18 -11.48
N CYS A 134 13.11 -4.97 -12.78
CA CYS A 134 12.34 -5.76 -13.74
C CYS A 134 13.31 -6.56 -14.61
N PRO A 135 13.21 -7.90 -14.65
CA PRO A 135 14.09 -8.72 -15.49
C PRO A 135 13.78 -8.53 -16.99
N PRO A 136 14.77 -8.73 -17.87
CA PRO A 136 14.55 -8.72 -19.32
C PRO A 136 13.64 -9.89 -19.74
N THR A 137 12.76 -9.64 -20.71
CA THR A 137 11.92 -10.67 -21.33
C THR A 137 12.35 -10.94 -22.77
N ALA A 138 11.61 -11.81 -23.48
CA ALA A 138 11.86 -12.07 -24.88
C ALA A 138 11.67 -10.82 -25.78
N GLU A 139 10.92 -9.83 -25.33
CA GLU A 139 10.47 -8.71 -26.16
C GLU A 139 10.91 -7.35 -25.57
N VAL A 140 11.21 -7.28 -24.27
CA VAL A 140 11.47 -6.03 -23.55
C VAL A 140 12.78 -6.13 -22.78
N ALA A 141 13.56 -5.03 -22.79
CA ALA A 141 14.77 -4.91 -21.98
C ALA A 141 14.44 -4.95 -20.48
N GLY A 142 15.37 -5.47 -19.67
CA GLY A 142 15.28 -5.41 -18.22
C GLY A 142 15.56 -3.99 -17.76
N VAL A 143 15.04 -3.62 -16.59
CA VAL A 143 15.16 -2.28 -16.04
C VAL A 143 15.47 -2.37 -14.55
N ASP A 144 16.57 -1.77 -14.12
CA ASP A 144 16.83 -1.45 -12.72
C ASP A 144 16.67 0.06 -12.53
N ALA A 145 15.73 0.47 -11.68
CA ALA A 145 15.46 1.86 -11.39
C ALA A 145 15.59 2.13 -9.89
N THR A 146 16.14 3.28 -9.52
CA THR A 146 16.11 3.80 -8.16
C THR A 146 15.52 5.19 -8.16
N ALA A 147 14.79 5.55 -7.11
CA ALA A 147 14.17 6.86 -7.01
C ALA A 147 14.30 7.43 -5.60
N GLU A 148 14.61 8.72 -5.53
CA GLU A 148 14.51 9.53 -4.31
C GLU A 148 13.57 10.70 -4.59
N ILE A 149 12.51 10.78 -3.80
CA ILE A 149 11.40 11.70 -4.04
C ILE A 149 11.04 12.40 -2.75
N THR A 150 10.98 13.73 -2.81
CA THR A 150 10.47 14.57 -1.74
C THR A 150 9.01 14.89 -2.03
N PHE A 151 8.15 14.81 -1.01
CA PHE A 151 6.72 15.02 -1.18
C PHE A 151 6.08 15.75 0.00
N THR A 152 4.98 16.43 -0.32
CA THR A 152 4.02 16.98 0.62
C THR A 152 2.69 16.23 0.45
N GLN A 153 1.65 16.67 1.15
CA GLN A 153 0.30 16.13 0.95
C GLN A 153 -0.24 16.34 -0.47
N THR A 154 0.21 17.37 -1.20
CA THR A 154 -0.40 17.78 -2.48
C THR A 154 0.59 17.97 -3.62
N SER A 155 1.87 17.65 -3.41
CA SER A 155 2.91 17.74 -4.43
C SER A 155 4.06 16.77 -4.17
N TYR A 156 4.79 16.42 -5.21
CA TYR A 156 6.06 15.72 -5.08
C TYR A 156 7.03 16.12 -6.19
N GLU A 157 8.31 15.94 -5.93
CA GLU A 157 9.40 16.09 -6.89
C GLU A 157 10.54 15.14 -6.53
N GLY A 158 11.21 14.58 -7.52
CA GLY A 158 12.35 13.72 -7.29
C GLY A 158 13.10 13.33 -8.54
N LEU A 159 14.15 12.54 -8.32
CA LEU A 159 15.01 12.03 -9.36
C LEU A 159 15.01 10.50 -9.35
N GLY A 160 14.86 9.94 -10.54
CA GLY A 160 15.07 8.53 -10.82
C GLY A 160 16.42 8.31 -11.50
N GLN A 161 17.10 7.23 -11.17
CA GLN A 161 18.20 6.67 -11.96
C GLN A 161 17.70 5.38 -12.60
N ILE A 162 18.03 5.18 -13.87
CA ILE A 162 17.56 4.03 -14.66
C ILE A 162 18.76 3.34 -15.28
N VAL A 163 18.77 2.02 -15.22
CA VAL A 163 19.72 1.17 -15.95
C VAL A 163 18.88 0.17 -16.74
N ALA A 164 18.80 0.37 -18.05
CA ALA A 164 18.19 -0.60 -18.94
C ALA A 164 19.24 -1.64 -19.36
N LYS A 165 18.87 -2.92 -19.35
CA LYS A 165 19.73 -4.03 -19.76
C LYS A 165 19.07 -4.81 -20.89
N ASP A 166 19.72 -4.84 -22.05
CA ASP A 166 19.28 -5.69 -23.15
C ASP A 166 19.61 -7.18 -22.89
N LYS A 167 19.15 -8.06 -23.78
CA LYS A 167 19.43 -9.50 -23.65
C LYS A 167 20.91 -9.87 -23.80
N ALA A 168 21.70 -9.05 -24.48
CA ALA A 168 23.14 -9.25 -24.64
C ALA A 168 23.92 -8.84 -23.38
N GLY A 169 23.24 -8.24 -22.39
CA GLY A 169 23.85 -7.72 -21.18
C GLY A 169 24.40 -6.31 -21.33
N THR A 170 24.18 -5.65 -22.47
CA THR A 170 24.53 -4.25 -22.69
C THR A 170 23.65 -3.40 -21.80
N THR A 171 24.27 -2.47 -21.06
CA THR A 171 23.55 -1.56 -20.17
C THR A 171 23.54 -0.15 -20.75
N ILE A 172 22.38 0.48 -20.76
CA ILE A 172 22.20 1.90 -21.06
C ILE A 172 21.74 2.57 -19.77
N LYS A 173 22.45 3.62 -19.36
CA LYS A 173 22.05 4.40 -18.18
C LYS A 173 21.14 5.53 -18.58
N GLY A 174 20.30 5.93 -17.65
CA GLY A 174 19.41 7.05 -17.79
C GLY A 174 19.08 7.68 -16.46
N SER A 175 18.41 8.82 -16.53
CA SER A 175 17.84 9.48 -15.37
C SER A 175 16.45 9.99 -15.70
N SER A 176 15.58 10.04 -14.70
CA SER A 176 14.26 10.66 -14.82
C SER A 176 14.11 11.80 -13.81
N THR A 177 13.44 12.87 -14.23
CA THR A 177 12.86 13.85 -13.32
C THR A 177 11.38 13.57 -13.17
N LEU A 178 10.95 13.35 -11.94
CA LEU A 178 9.58 13.02 -11.58
C LEU A 178 8.98 14.19 -10.80
N SER A 179 7.79 14.63 -11.18
CA SER A 179 7.05 15.62 -10.39
C SER A 179 5.56 15.37 -10.47
N GLY A 180 4.81 15.87 -9.50
CA GLY A 180 3.37 15.86 -9.59
C GLY A 180 2.71 16.77 -8.57
N LYS A 181 1.46 17.12 -8.86
CA LYS A 181 0.67 18.04 -8.06
C LYS A 181 -0.80 17.63 -8.09
N ARG A 182 -1.47 17.73 -6.94
CA ARG A 182 -2.92 17.62 -6.87
C ARG A 182 -3.56 18.83 -7.55
N ILE A 183 -4.41 18.57 -8.53
CA ILE A 183 -5.10 19.60 -9.32
C ILE A 183 -6.60 19.70 -9.01
N GLY A 184 -7.16 18.78 -8.21
CA GLY A 184 -8.55 18.86 -7.78
C GLY A 184 -9.07 17.53 -7.23
N ASP A 185 -10.38 17.39 -7.21
CA ASP A 185 -11.06 16.14 -6.91
C ASP A 185 -11.20 15.30 -8.19
N CYS A 186 -11.38 13.98 -8.03
CA CYS A 186 -11.65 13.13 -9.18
C CYS A 186 -13.02 13.44 -9.79
N PRO A 187 -13.17 13.36 -11.13
CA PRO A 187 -14.49 13.40 -11.75
C PRO A 187 -15.35 12.25 -11.22
N SER A 188 -16.60 12.56 -10.91
CA SER A 188 -17.64 11.64 -10.44
C SER A 188 -18.20 10.77 -11.55
#